data_AF-A0A6G5AE60-F1
#
_entry.id   AF-A0A6G5AE60-F1
#
_cell.length_a   1.000
_cell.length_b   1.000
_cell.length_c   1.000
_cell.angle_alpha   90.00
_cell.angle_beta   90.00
_cell.angle_gamma   90.00
#
_symmetry.space_group_name_H-M   'P 1'
#
loop_
_entity.id
_entity.type
_entity.pdbx_description
1 polymer ?
#
loop_
_entity_poly.entity_id
_entity_poly.type
_entity_poly.pdbx_seq_one_letter_code
_entity_poly.pdbx_strand_id
1 'polypeptide(L)'
;TAARPPASFKEKKKGEKLERRRFIRLLLCKCLGGTGLCEPGRISLDALQSGVGRCLNRMPPSTYIGFLIPKWPLLMLASVISILHLEDSPDLSSYDTKDLFNSYDYIIVGAGTAGCVLANRLSADPNRTVLLIEAGGVENAATDIPLFALLHFHGQFDWEYRTEPQQHGCLGMNERRCEWARGKALGGSSVTNFQLFVRGNKRDFDGWERQHGATGWSYKDVLPHFKNFENYKGAQCQRRVSRFQGRATSNNSCNQTELQPAFLKAGEELGYKVVDY
;
A
#
# COMPACT_ATOMS: atom_id res chain seq x y z
N THR A 1 -4.30 62.75 -13.85
CA THR A 1 -4.49 62.02 -15.11
C THR A 1 -4.69 60.54 -14.80
N ALA A 2 -5.91 60.10 -15.06
CA ALA A 2 -6.56 58.78 -14.90
C ALA A 2 -5.71 57.56 -14.47
N ALA A 3 -6.10 56.99 -13.33
CA ALA A 3 -5.81 55.61 -12.93
C ALA A 3 -6.50 54.62 -13.89
N ARG A 4 -5.76 53.61 -14.37
CA ARG A 4 -6.31 52.48 -15.13
C ARG A 4 -7.19 51.61 -14.23
N PRO A 5 -8.35 51.14 -14.70
CA PRO A 5 -9.22 50.27 -13.91
C PRO A 5 -8.58 48.86 -13.76
N PRO A 6 -8.82 48.16 -12.65
CA PRO A 6 -8.35 46.79 -12.49
C PRO A 6 -9.03 45.87 -13.50
N ALA A 7 -8.24 45.02 -14.14
CA ALA A 7 -8.68 44.06 -15.15
C ALA A 7 -9.90 43.26 -14.67
N SER A 8 -10.89 43.15 -15.55
CA SER A 8 -12.13 42.44 -15.28
C SER A 8 -11.87 40.97 -14.92
N PHE A 9 -12.70 40.42 -14.04
CA PHE A 9 -12.64 39.04 -13.55
C PHE A 9 -12.58 37.96 -14.66
N LYS A 10 -12.95 38.31 -15.91
CA LYS A 10 -12.84 37.43 -17.08
C LYS A 10 -11.42 37.31 -17.65
N GLU A 11 -10.56 38.33 -17.53
CA GLU A 11 -9.17 38.28 -18.00
C GLU A 11 -8.24 37.57 -17.02
N LYS A 12 -8.44 37.75 -15.70
CA LYS A 12 -7.76 36.91 -14.68
C LYS A 12 -8.05 35.43 -14.87
N LYS A 13 -9.30 35.06 -15.19
CA LYS A 13 -9.68 33.67 -15.48
C LYS A 13 -9.09 33.12 -16.78
N LYS A 14 -8.76 33.96 -17.77
CA LYS A 14 -8.10 33.51 -19.02
C LYS A 14 -6.60 33.32 -18.81
N GLY A 15 -5.95 34.18 -18.02
CA GLY A 15 -4.56 33.99 -17.58
C GLY A 15 -4.38 32.78 -16.68
N GLU A 16 -5.26 32.58 -15.69
CA GLU A 16 -5.26 31.38 -14.83
C GLU A 16 -5.61 30.09 -15.59
N LYS A 17 -6.44 30.15 -16.65
CA LYS A 17 -6.71 28.97 -17.51
C LYS A 17 -5.53 28.63 -18.43
N LEU A 18 -4.71 29.61 -18.82
CA LEU A 18 -3.55 29.39 -19.68
C LEU A 18 -2.33 28.94 -18.88
N GLU A 19 -2.16 29.42 -17.64
CA GLU A 19 -1.18 28.86 -16.70
C GLU A 19 -1.57 27.46 -16.22
N ARG A 20 -2.87 27.16 -16.02
CA ARG A 20 -3.34 25.80 -15.70
C ARG A 20 -3.21 24.80 -16.86
N ARG A 21 -2.90 25.25 -18.07
CA ARG A 21 -2.65 24.38 -19.24
C ARG A 21 -1.19 23.98 -19.43
N ARG A 22 -0.29 24.42 -18.55
CA ARG A 22 1.10 23.93 -18.47
C ARG A 22 1.34 22.95 -17.32
N PHE A 23 0.27 22.54 -16.66
CA PHE A 23 0.28 21.58 -15.56
C PHE A 23 -0.32 20.26 -16.02
N ILE A 24 0.50 19.31 -16.44
CA ILE A 24 0.17 17.89 -16.29
C ILE A 24 0.74 17.48 -14.94
N ARG A 25 -0.08 17.66 -13.91
CA ARG A 25 0.15 17.14 -12.56
C ARG A 25 -0.75 15.91 -12.42
N LEU A 26 -0.23 14.74 -12.78
CA LEU A 26 -0.86 13.46 -12.46
C LEU A 26 -0.62 13.15 -10.98
N LEU A 27 -1.41 13.81 -10.14
CA LEU A 27 -1.96 13.35 -8.85
C LEU A 27 -2.74 14.53 -8.24
N LEU A 28 -4.07 14.49 -8.32
CA LEU A 28 -4.97 15.40 -7.59
C LEU A 28 -5.66 14.62 -6.47
N CYS A 29 -4.93 14.39 -5.37
CA CYS A 29 -5.57 14.15 -4.08
C CYS A 29 -5.92 15.51 -3.48
N LYS A 30 -7.21 15.84 -3.47
CA LYS A 30 -7.73 17.13 -3.02
C LYS A 30 -7.94 17.08 -1.50
N CYS A 31 -6.95 17.47 -0.71
CA CYS A 31 -7.18 17.91 0.67
C CYS A 31 -7.84 19.30 0.64
N LEU A 32 -9.16 19.35 0.80
CA LEU A 32 -9.84 20.56 1.25
C LEU A 32 -10.04 20.45 2.76
N GLY A 33 -9.28 21.24 3.52
CA GLY A 33 -9.62 21.56 4.90
C GLY A 33 -10.74 22.59 4.93
N GLY A 34 -11.75 22.36 5.76
CA GLY A 34 -12.84 23.31 5.98
C GLY A 34 -14.11 22.65 6.51
N THR A 35 -14.12 22.38 7.82
CA THR A 35 -15.30 22.29 8.72
C THR A 35 -16.57 21.65 8.16
N GLY A 36 -16.79 20.39 8.52
CA GLY A 36 -18.08 19.70 8.39
C GLY A 36 -18.11 18.51 9.34
N LEU A 37 -18.53 18.77 10.58
CA LEU A 37 -18.94 17.75 11.53
C LEU A 37 -20.03 16.87 10.88
N CYS A 38 -19.74 15.59 10.71
CA CYS A 38 -20.76 14.55 10.70
C CYS A 38 -20.40 13.58 11.81
N GLU A 39 -21.07 13.69 12.95
CA GLU A 39 -21.10 12.61 13.94
C GLU A 39 -21.80 11.38 13.30
N PRO A 40 -21.19 10.19 13.32
CA PRO A 40 -21.95 8.96 13.27
C PRO A 40 -22.52 8.75 14.68
N GLY A 41 -23.84 8.88 14.78
CA GLY A 41 -24.59 8.60 16.00
C GLY A 41 -24.19 7.25 16.60
N ARG A 42 -24.05 7.25 17.94
CA ARG A 42 -23.81 6.07 18.76
C ARG A 42 -24.81 4.96 18.39
N ILE A 43 -24.33 3.87 17.83
CA ILE A 43 -24.95 2.58 18.06
C ILE A 43 -24.12 1.92 19.17
N SER A 44 -24.61 2.01 20.40
CA SER A 44 -24.07 1.19 21.49
C SER A 44 -24.34 -0.28 21.14
N LEU A 45 -23.32 -1.13 21.25
CA LEU A 45 -23.47 -2.59 21.14
C LEU A 45 -24.53 -3.14 22.13
N ASP A 46 -24.79 -2.43 23.22
CA ASP A 46 -25.82 -2.80 24.21
C ASP A 46 -27.25 -2.67 23.65
N ALA A 47 -27.47 -1.78 22.68
CA ALA A 47 -28.76 -1.64 21.99
C ALA A 47 -29.01 -2.78 20.99
N LEU A 48 -27.94 -3.33 20.39
CA LEU A 48 -28.06 -4.49 19.50
C LEU A 48 -28.32 -5.78 20.28
N GLN A 49 -27.64 -5.97 21.42
CA GLN A 49 -27.82 -7.17 22.25
C GLN A 49 -29.18 -7.20 22.98
N SER A 50 -29.71 -6.04 23.39
CA SER A 50 -31.00 -5.97 24.10
C SER A 50 -32.25 -5.98 23.20
N GLY A 51 -32.10 -5.76 21.89
CA GLY A 51 -33.17 -5.87 20.90
C GLY A 51 -33.38 -7.30 20.38
N VAL A 52 -32.30 -8.04 20.15
CA VAL A 52 -32.36 -9.41 19.60
C VAL A 52 -32.94 -10.40 20.62
N GLY A 53 -32.60 -10.25 21.91
CA GLY A 53 -33.05 -11.16 22.96
C GLY A 53 -34.56 -11.12 23.25
N ARG A 54 -35.27 -10.03 22.93
CA ARG A 54 -36.72 -9.90 23.19
C ARG A 54 -37.62 -10.35 22.05
N CYS A 55 -37.13 -10.40 20.81
CA CYS A 55 -37.90 -10.90 19.66
C CYS A 55 -37.87 -12.43 19.53
N LEU A 56 -36.89 -13.12 20.12
CA LEU A 56 -36.75 -14.58 20.03
C LEU A 56 -37.78 -15.36 20.87
N ASN A 57 -38.39 -14.76 21.90
CA ASN A 57 -39.31 -15.45 22.81
C ASN A 57 -40.80 -15.36 22.44
N ARG A 58 -41.16 -14.92 21.22
CA ARG A 58 -42.56 -14.77 20.79
C ARG A 58 -42.91 -15.31 19.39
N MET A 59 -42.03 -16.10 18.77
CA MET A 59 -42.31 -16.68 17.45
C MET A 59 -42.94 -18.08 17.55
N PRO A 60 -43.99 -18.39 16.75
CA PRO A 60 -44.64 -19.69 16.75
C PRO A 60 -43.72 -20.81 16.21
N PRO A 61 -43.96 -22.08 16.55
CA PRO A 61 -43.08 -23.21 16.22
C PRO A 61 -42.86 -23.44 14.70
N SER A 62 -43.64 -22.79 13.83
CA SER A 62 -43.54 -22.92 12.38
C SER A 62 -42.41 -22.10 11.73
N THR A 63 -41.70 -21.25 12.47
CA THR A 63 -40.61 -20.41 11.92
C THR A 63 -39.23 -21.07 11.98
N TYR A 64 -39.11 -22.25 12.60
CA TYR A 64 -37.83 -22.98 12.74
C TYR A 64 -37.31 -23.63 11.45
N ILE A 65 -38.10 -23.69 10.38
CA ILE A 65 -37.68 -24.28 9.10
C ILE A 65 -36.64 -23.40 8.37
N GLY A 66 -36.52 -22.10 8.71
CA GLY A 66 -35.51 -21.19 8.17
C GLY A 66 -34.06 -21.43 8.66
N PHE A 67 -33.86 -22.33 9.63
CA PHE A 67 -32.54 -22.70 10.17
C PHE A 67 -31.94 -23.97 9.55
N LEU A 68 -32.72 -24.70 8.73
CA LEU A 68 -32.31 -25.98 8.13
C LEU A 68 -31.68 -25.84 6.74
N ILE A 69 -31.77 -24.68 6.11
CA ILE A 69 -31.00 -24.42 4.90
C ILE A 69 -29.63 -23.93 5.36
N PRO A 70 -28.57 -24.71 5.16
CA PRO A 70 -27.24 -24.23 5.45
C PRO A 70 -27.01 -22.92 4.71
N LYS A 71 -26.62 -21.86 5.42
CA LYS A 71 -26.31 -20.56 4.80
C LYS A 71 -24.93 -20.55 4.15
N TRP A 72 -24.14 -21.62 4.30
CA TRP A 72 -22.82 -21.73 3.70
C TRP A 72 -22.80 -21.66 2.17
N PRO A 73 -23.76 -22.21 1.38
CA PRO A 73 -23.79 -22.00 -0.06
C PRO A 73 -24.04 -20.54 -0.43
N LEU A 74 -24.85 -19.82 0.35
CA LEU A 74 -25.13 -18.40 0.15
C LEU A 74 -23.94 -17.52 0.54
N LEU A 75 -23.25 -17.88 1.63
CA LEU A 75 -21.99 -17.25 2.03
C LEU A 75 -20.88 -17.52 1.01
N MET A 76 -20.75 -18.76 0.53
CA MET A 76 -19.79 -19.12 -0.52
C MET A 76 -20.11 -18.37 -1.82
N LEU A 77 -21.39 -18.29 -2.22
CA LEU A 77 -21.79 -17.53 -3.39
C LEU A 77 -21.52 -16.02 -3.20
N ALA A 78 -21.84 -15.47 -2.03
CA ALA A 78 -21.54 -14.08 -1.71
C ALA A 78 -20.03 -13.80 -1.71
N SER A 79 -19.23 -14.70 -1.15
CA SER A 79 -17.77 -14.63 -1.18
C SER A 79 -17.22 -14.71 -2.60
N VAL A 80 -17.74 -15.62 -3.43
CA VAL A 80 -17.37 -15.72 -4.85
C VAL A 80 -17.74 -14.44 -5.60
N ILE A 81 -18.95 -13.91 -5.41
CA ILE A 81 -19.36 -12.64 -6.01
C ILE A 81 -18.46 -11.49 -5.54
N SER A 82 -18.14 -11.43 -4.23
CA SER A 82 -17.20 -10.43 -3.70
C SER A 82 -15.80 -10.57 -4.31
N ILE A 83 -15.27 -11.78 -4.46
CA ILE A 83 -13.98 -12.03 -5.10
C ILE A 83 -13.99 -11.59 -6.57
N LEU A 84 -15.04 -11.94 -7.32
CA LEU A 84 -15.21 -11.50 -8.71
C LEU A 84 -15.29 -9.97 -8.82
N HIS A 85 -15.93 -9.29 -7.87
CA HIS A 85 -15.97 -7.82 -7.84
C HIS A 85 -14.65 -7.16 -7.38
N LEU A 86 -13.79 -7.86 -6.63
CA LEU A 86 -12.46 -7.35 -6.26
C LEU A 86 -11.54 -7.28 -7.47
N GLU A 87 -11.68 -8.22 -8.42
CA GLU A 87 -10.97 -8.20 -9.71
C GLU A 87 -11.46 -7.07 -10.62
N ASP A 88 -12.77 -6.83 -10.64
CA ASP A 88 -13.45 -5.84 -11.50
C ASP A 88 -13.41 -4.39 -10.96
N SER A 89 -12.45 -4.08 -10.08
CA SER A 89 -12.26 -2.72 -9.57
C SER A 89 -12.10 -1.77 -10.75
N PRO A 90 -12.94 -0.72 -10.88
CA PRO A 90 -12.91 0.15 -12.06
C PRO A 90 -11.52 0.73 -12.22
N ASP A 91 -10.99 0.62 -13.44
CA ASP A 91 -9.73 1.21 -13.86
C ASP A 91 -9.78 2.72 -13.61
N LEU A 92 -9.40 3.14 -12.40
CA LEU A 92 -9.29 4.54 -12.00
C LEU A 92 -8.10 5.22 -12.69
N SER A 93 -7.36 4.47 -13.51
CA SER A 93 -6.21 4.93 -14.24
C SER A 93 -6.53 5.23 -15.69
N SER A 94 -7.31 6.29 -15.90
CA SER A 94 -7.08 7.08 -17.12
C SER A 94 -5.71 7.77 -16.99
N TYR A 95 -4.63 7.01 -17.14
CA TYR A 95 -3.32 7.59 -17.36
C TYR A 95 -3.39 8.31 -18.70
N ASP A 96 -3.17 9.61 -18.65
CA ASP A 96 -3.20 10.44 -19.84
C ASP A 96 -1.95 10.17 -20.67
N THR A 97 -2.02 9.15 -21.51
CA THR A 97 -1.00 8.84 -22.52
C THR A 97 -1.14 9.71 -23.76
N LYS A 98 -2.13 10.61 -23.81
CA LYS A 98 -2.45 11.40 -25.00
C LYS A 98 -1.58 12.65 -25.13
N ASP A 99 -1.05 13.16 -24.02
CA ASP A 99 -0.21 14.37 -23.99
C ASP A 99 1.21 14.06 -23.48
N LEU A 100 1.98 13.29 -24.25
CA LEU A 100 3.41 13.09 -24.01
C LEU A 100 4.24 14.24 -24.57
N PHE A 101 5.26 14.67 -23.84
CA PHE A 101 6.25 15.61 -24.35
C PHE A 101 7.25 14.88 -25.26
N ASN A 102 7.85 15.62 -26.20
CA ASN A 102 8.93 15.08 -27.04
C ASN A 102 10.22 14.79 -26.27
N SER A 103 10.37 15.34 -25.06
CA SER A 103 11.56 15.16 -24.20
C SER A 103 11.21 15.39 -22.73
N TYR A 104 11.94 14.74 -21.83
CA TYR A 104 11.82 14.87 -20.38
C TYR A 104 13.20 15.06 -19.74
N ASP A 105 13.28 15.75 -18.61
CA ASP A 105 14.52 15.88 -17.83
C ASP A 105 14.93 14.54 -17.21
N TYR A 106 13.95 13.72 -16.84
CA TYR A 106 14.17 12.38 -16.29
C TYR A 106 13.18 11.38 -16.89
N ILE A 107 13.69 10.22 -17.29
CA ILE A 107 12.90 9.06 -17.65
C ILE A 107 13.24 7.94 -16.68
N ILE A 108 12.23 7.45 -15.96
CA ILE A 108 12.35 6.36 -15.00
C ILE A 108 11.64 5.15 -15.60
N VAL A 109 12.39 4.07 -15.78
CA VAL A 109 11.88 2.80 -16.31
C VAL A 109 11.68 1.83 -15.15
N GLY A 110 10.44 1.44 -14.92
CA GLY A 110 10.00 0.63 -13.79
C GLY A 110 9.44 1.49 -12.66
N ALA A 111 8.14 1.39 -12.43
CA ALA A 111 7.43 2.02 -11.32
C ALA A 111 7.33 1.09 -10.10
N GLY A 112 8.42 0.39 -9.79
CA GLY A 112 8.53 -0.37 -8.55
C GLY A 112 8.72 0.53 -7.31
N THR A 113 8.97 -0.09 -6.16
CA THR A 113 9.18 0.60 -4.88
C THR A 113 10.16 1.78 -4.97
N ALA A 114 11.32 1.59 -5.60
CA ALA A 114 12.31 2.65 -5.77
C ALA A 114 11.92 3.67 -6.85
N GLY A 115 11.38 3.21 -7.98
CA GLY A 115 11.00 4.05 -9.11
C GLY A 115 9.92 5.06 -8.76
N CYS A 116 8.86 4.61 -8.05
CA CYS A 116 7.80 5.49 -7.56
C CYS A 116 8.32 6.55 -6.56
N VAL A 117 9.22 6.17 -5.65
CA VAL A 117 9.84 7.12 -4.71
C VAL A 117 10.68 8.15 -5.47
N LEU A 118 11.49 7.72 -6.44
CA LEU A 118 12.32 8.61 -7.23
C LEU A 118 11.47 9.59 -8.07
N ALA A 119 10.46 9.08 -8.75
CA ALA A 119 9.52 9.88 -9.54
C ALA A 119 8.83 10.94 -8.67
N ASN A 120 8.36 10.55 -7.48
CA ASN A 120 7.71 11.46 -6.54
C ASN A 120 8.66 12.57 -6.04
N ARG A 121 9.94 12.25 -5.81
CA ARG A 121 10.93 13.22 -5.31
C ARG A 121 11.40 14.17 -6.40
N LEU A 122 11.66 13.68 -7.61
CA LEU A 122 12.11 14.50 -8.74
C LEU A 122 11.00 15.43 -9.24
N SER A 123 9.75 14.96 -9.30
CA SER A 123 8.60 15.78 -9.71
C SER A 123 8.12 16.79 -8.66
N ALA A 124 8.72 16.81 -7.47
CA ALA A 124 8.44 17.82 -6.45
C ALA A 124 8.92 19.23 -6.86
N ASP A 125 9.95 19.31 -7.71
CA ASP A 125 10.39 20.55 -8.34
C ASP A 125 9.54 20.80 -9.60
N PRO A 126 8.71 21.87 -9.63
CA PRO A 126 7.83 22.14 -10.77
C PRO A 126 8.56 22.51 -12.05
N ASN A 127 9.87 22.77 -11.99
CA ASN A 127 10.69 23.06 -13.17
C ASN A 127 11.23 21.80 -13.84
N ARG A 128 10.94 20.60 -13.31
CA ARG A 128 11.41 19.33 -13.86
C ARG A 128 10.26 18.56 -14.49
N THR A 129 10.53 17.99 -15.65
CA THR A 129 9.65 17.05 -16.35
C THR A 129 10.13 15.62 -16.10
N VAL A 130 9.22 14.75 -15.63
CA VAL A 130 9.53 13.37 -15.27
C VAL A 130 8.56 12.43 -15.98
N LEU A 131 9.09 11.49 -16.75
CA LEU A 131 8.34 10.38 -17.32
C LEU A 131 8.61 9.12 -16.49
N LEU A 132 7.55 8.48 -16.01
CA LEU A 132 7.61 7.19 -15.32
C LEU A 132 6.94 6.14 -16.21
N ILE A 133 7.67 5.08 -16.54
CA ILE A 133 7.20 4.01 -17.43
C ILE A 133 7.06 2.72 -16.60
N GLU A 134 5.91 2.06 -16.70
CA GLU A 134 5.64 0.77 -16.08
C GLU A 134 5.04 -0.17 -17.11
N ALA A 135 5.44 -1.44 -17.08
CA ALA A 135 4.96 -2.46 -18.01
C ALA A 135 3.73 -3.21 -17.48
N GLY A 136 3.52 -3.17 -16.16
CA GLY A 136 2.34 -3.73 -15.51
C GLY A 136 1.12 -2.83 -15.51
N GLY A 137 0.04 -3.37 -14.93
CA GLY A 137 -1.21 -2.66 -14.71
C GLY A 137 -1.22 -1.87 -13.39
N VAL A 138 -2.42 -1.53 -12.94
CA VAL A 138 -2.64 -0.85 -11.66
C VAL A 138 -3.12 -1.85 -10.63
N GLU A 139 -2.76 -1.59 -9.38
CA GLU A 139 -3.28 -2.32 -8.22
C GLU A 139 -4.82 -2.33 -8.19
N ASN A 140 -5.39 -3.36 -7.57
CA ASN A 140 -6.83 -3.50 -7.37
C ASN A 140 -7.16 -3.78 -5.90
N ALA A 141 -8.45 -3.90 -5.57
CA ALA A 141 -8.86 -4.11 -4.19
C ALA A 141 -8.33 -5.43 -3.58
N ALA A 142 -8.01 -6.44 -4.40
CA ALA A 142 -7.41 -7.68 -3.91
C ALA A 142 -5.94 -7.50 -3.48
N THR A 143 -5.21 -6.58 -4.10
CA THR A 143 -3.81 -6.27 -3.74
C THR A 143 -3.69 -5.45 -2.45
N ASP A 144 -4.77 -4.78 -2.02
CA ASP A 144 -4.81 -4.05 -0.75
C ASP A 144 -4.97 -4.96 0.48
N ILE A 145 -5.30 -6.24 0.29
CA ILE A 145 -5.53 -7.21 1.37
C ILE A 145 -4.23 -7.99 1.62
N PRO A 146 -3.50 -7.77 2.73
CA PRO A 146 -2.20 -8.41 2.95
C PRO A 146 -2.26 -9.94 3.00
N LEU A 147 -3.39 -10.50 3.46
CA LEU A 147 -3.62 -11.95 3.50
C LEU A 147 -3.62 -12.59 2.11
N PHE A 148 -3.87 -11.81 1.05
CA PHE A 148 -3.93 -12.27 -0.32
C PHE A 148 -2.58 -12.21 -1.06
N ALA A 149 -1.48 -11.84 -0.39
CA ALA A 149 -0.15 -11.74 -1.00
C ALA A 149 0.24 -12.97 -1.84
N LEU A 150 -0.02 -14.19 -1.33
CA LEU A 150 0.27 -15.45 -2.04
C LEU A 150 -0.63 -15.70 -3.25
N LEU A 151 -1.85 -15.15 -3.26
CA LEU A 151 -2.78 -15.31 -4.38
C LEU A 151 -2.35 -14.53 -5.63
N HIS A 152 -1.46 -13.54 -5.46
CA HIS A 152 -0.94 -12.74 -6.56
C HIS A 152 0.20 -13.40 -7.31
N PHE A 153 0.72 -14.53 -6.82
CA PHE A 153 1.76 -15.31 -7.52
C PHE A 153 1.11 -16.04 -8.70
N HIS A 154 1.79 -16.07 -9.84
CA HIS A 154 1.23 -16.64 -11.08
C HIS A 154 -0.06 -15.94 -11.57
N GLY A 155 -0.25 -14.69 -11.17
CA GLY A 155 -1.37 -13.85 -11.56
C GLY A 155 -0.93 -12.67 -12.43
N GLN A 156 -1.89 -11.80 -12.78
CA GLN A 156 -1.64 -10.63 -13.64
C GLN A 156 -0.60 -9.63 -13.09
N PHE A 157 -0.36 -9.65 -11.78
CA PHE A 157 0.60 -8.79 -11.10
C PHE A 157 1.96 -9.45 -10.87
N ASP A 158 2.21 -10.63 -11.44
CA ASP A 158 3.50 -11.33 -11.38
C ASP A 158 4.16 -11.40 -12.76
N TRP A 159 5.48 -11.24 -12.80
CA TRP A 159 6.28 -11.55 -13.98
C TRP A 159 6.51 -13.05 -14.15
N GLU A 160 6.27 -13.85 -13.11
CA GLU A 160 6.37 -15.32 -13.12
C GLU A 160 7.77 -15.83 -13.48
N TYR A 161 8.81 -15.09 -13.08
CA TYR A 161 10.16 -15.56 -13.31
C TYR A 161 10.42 -16.89 -12.58
N ARG A 162 11.19 -17.74 -13.23
CA ARG A 162 11.74 -18.95 -12.64
C ARG A 162 13.25 -18.91 -12.72
N THR A 163 13.92 -19.45 -11.73
CA THR A 163 15.37 -19.61 -11.80
C THR A 163 15.76 -20.64 -12.87
N GLU A 164 17.03 -20.63 -13.29
CA GLU A 164 17.62 -21.81 -13.91
C GLU A 164 17.64 -23.00 -12.92
N PRO A 165 17.75 -24.25 -13.39
CA PRO A 165 17.75 -25.43 -12.52
C PRO A 165 18.89 -25.34 -11.51
N GLN A 166 18.56 -25.52 -10.23
CA GLN A 166 19.52 -25.38 -9.13
C GLN A 166 20.09 -26.73 -8.72
N GLN A 167 21.40 -26.77 -8.46
CA GLN A 167 22.08 -27.99 -7.97
C GLN A 167 21.90 -28.20 -6.47
N HIS A 168 21.85 -27.11 -5.70
CA HIS A 168 21.85 -27.12 -4.23
C HIS A 168 20.63 -26.40 -3.62
N GLY A 169 19.66 -26.00 -4.44
CA GLY A 169 18.45 -25.30 -4.03
C GLY A 169 17.23 -25.85 -4.76
N CYS A 170 16.04 -25.43 -4.33
CA CYS A 170 14.77 -25.74 -5.01
C CYS A 170 14.54 -27.25 -5.24
N LEU A 171 15.12 -28.13 -4.42
CA LEU A 171 15.12 -29.59 -4.66
C LEU A 171 13.72 -30.22 -4.63
N GLY A 172 12.78 -29.58 -3.93
CA GLY A 172 11.36 -29.97 -3.89
C GLY A 172 10.48 -29.27 -4.95
N MET A 173 11.06 -28.45 -5.83
CA MET A 173 10.33 -27.74 -6.87
C MET A 173 10.43 -28.49 -8.21
N ASN A 174 9.44 -28.28 -9.08
CA ASN A 174 9.45 -28.82 -10.43
C ASN A 174 10.72 -28.40 -11.17
N GLU A 175 11.38 -29.36 -11.81
CA GLU A 175 12.63 -29.15 -12.56
C GLU A 175 13.77 -28.51 -11.76
N ARG A 176 13.69 -28.54 -10.41
CA ARG A 176 14.63 -27.84 -9.51
C ARG A 176 14.74 -26.34 -9.79
N ARG A 177 13.66 -25.72 -10.28
CA ARG A 177 13.58 -24.28 -10.54
C ARG A 177 12.75 -23.62 -9.44
N CYS A 178 13.28 -22.57 -8.82
CA CYS A 178 12.52 -21.80 -7.84
C CYS A 178 11.61 -20.81 -8.56
N GLU A 179 10.43 -20.62 -7.99
CA GLU A 179 9.57 -19.49 -8.32
C GLU A 179 10.23 -18.20 -7.81
N TRP A 180 10.21 -17.16 -8.64
CA TRP A 180 10.86 -15.89 -8.37
C TRP A 180 9.91 -14.74 -8.67
N ALA A 181 8.82 -14.69 -7.91
CA ALA A 181 7.76 -13.71 -8.08
C ALA A 181 8.31 -12.27 -8.09
N ARG A 182 7.88 -11.48 -9.09
CA ARG A 182 8.22 -10.06 -9.21
C ARG A 182 6.98 -9.29 -9.59
N GLY A 183 6.73 -8.18 -8.88
CA GLY A 183 5.54 -7.38 -9.12
C GLY A 183 5.56 -6.73 -10.50
N LYS A 184 4.48 -6.93 -11.24
CA LYS A 184 4.17 -6.36 -12.55
C LYS A 184 2.96 -5.44 -12.41
N ALA A 185 3.14 -4.35 -11.69
CA ALA A 185 2.12 -3.34 -11.44
C ALA A 185 2.76 -2.00 -11.10
N LEU A 186 2.00 -0.90 -11.12
CA LEU A 186 2.41 0.35 -10.48
C LEU A 186 2.64 0.11 -8.98
N GLY A 187 3.84 0.41 -8.48
CA GLY A 187 4.33 0.00 -7.16
C GLY A 187 5.23 -1.25 -7.21
N GLY A 188 5.13 -2.06 -8.26
CA GLY A 188 5.91 -3.28 -8.47
C GLY A 188 5.74 -4.26 -7.33
N SER A 189 6.84 -4.84 -6.84
CA SER A 189 6.79 -5.82 -5.75
C SER A 189 6.25 -5.28 -4.42
N SER A 190 6.05 -3.97 -4.22
CA SER A 190 5.34 -3.51 -3.01
C SER A 190 3.85 -3.84 -3.02
N VAL A 191 3.27 -4.10 -4.19
CA VAL A 191 1.86 -4.46 -4.37
C VAL A 191 1.61 -5.93 -3.99
N THR A 192 2.59 -6.80 -4.22
CA THR A 192 2.44 -8.26 -4.07
C THR A 192 3.20 -8.84 -2.87
N ASN A 193 3.81 -8.01 -2.03
CA ASN A 193 4.60 -8.49 -0.88
C ASN A 193 3.75 -8.79 0.37
N PHE A 194 4.42 -9.32 1.41
CA PHE A 194 3.82 -9.68 2.70
C PHE A 194 3.72 -8.53 3.71
N GLN A 195 3.89 -7.28 3.28
CA GLN A 195 3.81 -6.08 4.12
C GLN A 195 4.77 -6.08 5.33
N LEU A 196 5.84 -6.87 5.28
CA LEU A 196 6.87 -6.89 6.31
C LEU A 196 7.71 -5.61 6.22
N PHE A 197 7.73 -4.84 7.31
CA PHE A 197 8.55 -3.63 7.42
C PHE A 197 9.76 -3.89 8.31
N VAL A 198 10.95 -4.01 7.70
CA VAL A 198 12.20 -4.31 8.40
C VAL A 198 13.31 -3.40 7.85
N ARG A 199 14.15 -2.86 8.75
CA ARG A 199 15.36 -2.14 8.36
C ARG A 199 16.50 -3.14 8.16
N GLY A 200 17.36 -2.89 7.16
CA GLY A 200 18.55 -3.71 6.95
C GLY A 200 19.55 -3.59 8.12
N ASN A 201 20.42 -4.59 8.27
CA ASN A 201 21.39 -4.60 9.37
C ASN A 201 22.45 -3.52 9.12
N LYS A 202 22.84 -2.81 10.19
CA LYS A 202 23.93 -1.81 10.14
C LYS A 202 25.20 -2.34 9.47
N ARG A 203 25.57 -3.60 9.74
CA ARG A 203 26.77 -4.23 9.19
C ARG A 203 26.74 -4.34 7.67
N ASP A 204 25.56 -4.49 7.07
CA ASP A 204 25.41 -4.64 5.62
C ASP A 204 25.78 -3.33 4.92
N PHE A 205 25.20 -2.21 5.37
CA PHE A 205 25.49 -0.87 4.84
C PHE A 205 26.93 -0.42 5.12
N ASP A 206 27.42 -0.63 6.34
CA ASP A 206 28.83 -0.34 6.67
C ASP A 206 29.80 -1.22 5.86
N GLY A 207 29.35 -2.41 5.45
CA GLY A 207 30.06 -3.30 4.53
C GLY A 207 30.08 -2.76 3.11
N TRP A 208 28.96 -2.24 2.59
CA TRP A 208 28.89 -1.61 1.26
C TRP A 208 29.91 -0.49 1.11
N GLU A 209 30.02 0.40 2.09
CA GLU A 209 31.02 1.46 2.03
C GLU A 209 32.46 0.90 2.17
N ARG A 210 32.74 0.14 3.25
CA ARG A 210 34.12 -0.23 3.59
C ARG A 210 34.71 -1.33 2.72
N GLN A 211 33.90 -2.26 2.25
CA GLN A 211 34.35 -3.45 1.52
C GLN A 211 34.12 -3.33 0.01
N HIS A 212 33.12 -2.54 -0.41
CA HIS A 212 32.73 -2.41 -1.82
C HIS A 212 32.87 -0.99 -2.37
N GLY A 213 33.34 -0.02 -1.56
CA GLY A 213 33.65 1.33 -2.02
C GLY A 213 32.42 2.21 -2.27
N ALA A 214 31.23 1.79 -1.82
CA ALA A 214 29.99 2.55 -1.96
C ALA A 214 29.99 3.75 -0.98
N THR A 215 30.79 4.76 -1.30
CA THR A 215 30.99 5.95 -0.45
C THR A 215 29.66 6.66 -0.20
N GLY A 216 29.37 6.96 1.07
CA GLY A 216 28.10 7.60 1.47
C GLY A 216 26.92 6.64 1.62
N TRP A 217 27.16 5.32 1.55
CA TRP A 217 26.15 4.28 1.79
C TRP A 217 26.35 3.54 3.12
N SER A 218 27.17 4.06 4.03
CA SER A 218 27.28 3.47 5.37
C SER A 218 25.98 3.65 6.16
N TYR A 219 25.79 2.88 7.24
CA TYR A 219 24.55 2.95 8.00
C TYR A 219 24.28 4.35 8.56
N LYS A 220 25.35 5.08 8.91
CA LYS A 220 25.23 6.46 9.43
C LYS A 220 24.61 7.40 8.38
N ASP A 221 24.87 7.15 7.09
CA ASP A 221 24.47 8.01 5.98
C ASP A 221 23.04 7.68 5.54
N VAL A 222 22.65 6.40 5.54
CA VAL A 222 21.30 5.97 5.13
C VAL A 222 20.25 6.09 6.23
N LEU A 223 20.63 6.04 7.51
CA LEU A 223 19.70 6.07 8.64
C LEU A 223 18.78 7.32 8.65
N PRO A 224 19.26 8.55 8.37
CA PRO A 224 18.37 9.71 8.23
C PRO A 224 17.30 9.53 7.16
N HIS A 225 17.62 8.87 6.05
CA HIS A 225 16.66 8.59 4.98
C HIS A 225 15.58 7.60 5.42
N PHE A 226 15.95 6.53 6.12
CA PHE A 226 14.98 5.58 6.69
C PHE A 226 14.02 6.25 7.67
N LYS A 227 14.55 7.08 8.58
CA LYS A 227 13.74 7.84 9.55
C LYS A 227 12.79 8.84 8.87
N ASN A 228 13.22 9.46 7.78
CA ASN A 228 12.39 10.40 7.01
C ASN A 228 11.31 9.70 6.18
N PHE A 229 11.54 8.45 5.77
CA PHE A 229 10.61 7.68 4.97
C PHE A 229 9.50 7.04 5.81
N GLU A 230 9.83 6.58 7.02
CA GLU A 230 8.93 5.85 7.92
C GLU A 230 7.98 6.76 8.69
N ASN A 231 6.80 6.24 9.03
CA ASN A 231 5.80 6.82 9.92
C ASN A 231 5.26 5.74 10.85
N TYR A 232 6.10 5.36 11.83
CA TYR A 232 5.77 4.30 12.76
C TYR A 232 4.74 4.73 13.80
N LYS A 233 3.59 4.05 13.79
CA LYS A 233 2.44 4.30 14.67
C LYS A 233 2.46 3.47 15.96
N GLY A 234 3.44 2.60 16.18
CA GLY A 234 3.48 1.71 17.34
C GLY A 234 2.51 0.52 17.22
N ALA A 235 2.22 -0.11 18.36
CA ALA A 235 1.19 -1.13 18.46
C ALA A 235 -0.20 -0.50 18.30
N GLN A 236 -0.87 -0.76 17.17
CA GLN A 236 -2.04 -0.01 16.72
C GLN A 236 -3.37 -0.37 17.42
N CYS A 237 -3.34 -0.68 18.72
CA CYS A 237 -4.54 -0.64 19.58
C CYS A 237 -4.58 0.55 20.55
N GLN A 238 -3.54 1.40 20.57
CA GLN A 238 -3.55 2.65 21.32
C GLN A 238 -3.14 3.81 20.42
N ARG A 239 -4.01 4.82 20.29
CA ARG A 239 -3.77 6.06 19.54
C ARG A 239 -2.60 6.84 20.17
N ARG A 240 -1.36 6.50 19.83
CA ARG A 240 -0.19 7.32 20.15
C ARG A 240 0.35 8.02 18.92
N VAL A 241 0.92 9.19 19.20
CA VAL A 241 1.56 10.09 18.24
C VAL A 241 2.71 9.35 17.56
N SER A 242 2.79 9.49 16.24
CA SER A 242 3.84 8.84 15.44
C SER A 242 5.23 9.34 15.82
N ARG A 243 6.21 8.43 15.88
CA ARG A 243 7.62 8.80 16.12
C ARG A 243 8.26 9.48 14.90
N PHE A 244 7.75 9.19 13.70
CA PHE A 244 8.25 9.70 12.43
C PHE A 244 7.08 10.15 11.53
N GLN A 245 7.29 11.10 10.62
CA GLN A 245 6.21 11.69 9.80
C GLN A 245 6.35 11.38 8.30
N GLY A 246 7.07 10.31 7.97
CA GLY A 246 7.28 9.88 6.59
C GLY A 246 6.01 9.38 5.89
N ARG A 247 6.14 9.01 4.63
CA ARG A 247 5.00 8.58 3.80
C ARG A 247 4.65 7.10 3.99
N ALA A 248 5.60 6.26 4.38
CA ALA A 248 5.36 4.85 4.63
C ALA A 248 4.91 4.64 6.07
N THR A 249 3.62 4.36 6.26
CA THR A 249 3.05 4.10 7.58
C THR A 249 3.31 2.66 7.97
N SER A 250 3.89 2.44 9.15
CA SER A 250 4.15 1.12 9.72
C SER A 250 3.49 1.02 11.10
N ASN A 251 3.05 -0.18 11.47
CA ASN A 251 2.46 -0.49 12.78
C ASN A 251 2.75 -1.96 13.13
N ASN A 252 2.60 -2.30 14.40
CA ASN A 252 2.50 -3.73 14.75
C ASN A 252 1.08 -4.21 14.42
N SER A 253 0.98 -5.48 14.01
CA SER A 253 -0.32 -6.14 13.83
C SER A 253 -1.16 -6.02 15.10
N CYS A 254 -2.42 -5.61 14.95
CA CYS A 254 -3.39 -5.55 16.04
C CYS A 254 -3.86 -6.96 16.46
N ASN A 255 -3.78 -7.92 15.54
CA ASN A 255 -4.16 -9.30 15.77
C ASN A 255 -2.89 -10.13 15.95
N GLN A 256 -2.50 -10.34 17.20
CA GLN A 256 -1.40 -11.22 17.57
C GLN A 256 -1.97 -12.61 17.91
N THR A 257 -1.45 -13.65 17.28
CA THR A 257 -1.80 -15.03 17.62
C THR A 257 -1.03 -15.47 18.86
N GLU A 258 -1.48 -16.53 19.54
CA GLU A 258 -0.76 -17.10 20.68
C GLU A 258 0.64 -17.64 20.30
N LEU A 259 0.89 -17.88 19.01
CA LEU A 259 2.19 -18.29 18.50
C LEU A 259 3.26 -17.20 18.67
N GLN A 260 2.89 -15.92 18.59
CA GLN A 260 3.87 -14.84 18.70
C GLN A 260 4.56 -14.78 20.07
N PRO A 261 3.84 -14.69 21.22
CA PRO A 261 4.49 -14.69 22.52
C PRO A 261 5.19 -16.03 22.82
N ALA A 262 4.64 -17.16 22.35
CA ALA A 262 5.30 -18.46 22.48
C ALA A 262 6.65 -18.51 21.75
N PHE A 263 6.71 -17.98 20.53
CA PHE A 263 7.94 -17.89 19.74
C PHE A 263 8.98 -16.97 20.40
N LEU A 264 8.56 -15.80 20.91
CA LEU A 264 9.46 -14.89 21.61
C LEU A 264 10.03 -15.52 22.89
N LYS A 265 9.19 -16.20 23.68
CA LYS A 265 9.61 -16.91 24.90
C LYS A 265 10.63 -18.02 24.60
N ALA A 266 10.41 -18.80 23.55
CA ALA A 266 11.39 -19.81 23.13
C ALA A 266 12.75 -19.19 22.78
N GLY A 267 12.75 -17.99 22.19
CA GLY A 267 13.97 -17.21 21.97
C GLY A 267 14.67 -16.81 23.28
N GLU A 268 13.92 -16.36 24.28
CA GLU A 268 14.46 -16.02 25.60
C GLU A 268 15.05 -17.24 26.32
N GLU A 269 14.41 -18.41 26.23
CA GLU A 269 14.91 -19.67 26.78
C GLU A 269 16.25 -20.10 26.14
N LEU A 270 16.48 -19.72 24.88
CA LEU A 270 17.75 -19.92 24.17
C LEU A 270 18.77 -18.79 24.44
N GLY A 271 18.44 -17.82 25.31
CA GLY A 271 19.31 -16.72 25.69
C GLY A 271 19.27 -15.50 24.75
N TYR A 272 18.33 -15.45 23.80
CA TYR A 272 18.14 -14.27 22.95
C TYR A 272 17.36 -13.18 23.69
N LYS A 273 17.70 -11.92 23.38
CA LYS A 273 16.97 -10.76 23.91
C LYS A 273 15.84 -10.39 22.96
N VAL A 274 14.64 -10.18 23.50
CA VAL A 274 13.54 -9.53 22.76
C VAL A 274 13.90 -8.06 22.57
N VAL A 275 13.88 -7.60 21.33
CA VAL A 275 14.17 -6.22 20.95
C VAL A 275 13.10 -5.71 19.99
N ASP A 276 12.87 -4.40 20.01
CA ASP A 276 12.17 -3.72 18.91
C ASP A 276 13.09 -3.69 17.68
N TYR A 277 12.48 -3.64 16.50
CA TYR A 277 13.19 -3.50 15.22
C TYR A 277 13.85 -2.12 15.04
#